data_AF-A0A382L3N0-F1
#
_entry.id   AF-A0A382L3N0-F1
#
_cell.length_a   1.000
_cell.length_b   1.000
_cell.length_c   1.000
_cell.angle_alpha   90.00
_cell.angle_beta   90.00
_cell.angle_gamma   90.00
#
_symmetry.space_group_name_H-M   'P 1'
#
loop_
_entity.id
_entity.type
_entity.pdbx_description
1 polymer ?
#
loop_
_entity_poly.entity_id
_entity_poly.type
_entity_poly.pdbx_seq_one_letter_code
_entity_poly.pdbx_strand_id
1 'polypeptide(L)'
;MIALPLLALFPLVSCEASMEGPIDPGADPNFTIVAHSDPGFTSTNRKVEVFGVPIYAYAEVEDEKLLHAANIMAQYLDNNEDGAVDNALLLSALVSNNAALYMWKRESQQGSIHAQDLGADESVPAWHTNGKTGRFDAALEEIWHVITHSGFSTAYPSTLSEKSGTALTNAMDLARG
;
A
#
# COMPACT_ATOMS: atom_id res chain seq x y z
N MET A 1 -29.45 59.46 -14.91
CA MET A 1 -28.58 58.81 -13.89
C MET A 1 -28.97 57.35 -13.83
N ILE A 2 -28.17 56.47 -14.43
CA ILE A 2 -28.35 55.01 -14.37
C ILE A 2 -27.23 54.50 -13.45
N ALA A 3 -27.59 53.89 -12.32
CA ALA A 3 -26.66 53.32 -11.37
C ALA A 3 -26.42 51.84 -11.73
N LEU A 4 -25.15 51.49 -12.00
CA LEU A 4 -24.69 50.13 -12.24
C LEU A 4 -24.39 49.48 -10.88
N PRO A 5 -24.89 48.27 -10.56
CA PRO A 5 -24.57 47.63 -9.29
C PRO A 5 -23.18 47.02 -9.37
N LEU A 6 -22.35 47.35 -8.38
CA LEU A 6 -21.02 46.78 -8.18
C LEU A 6 -21.18 45.35 -7.66
N LEU A 7 -20.88 44.35 -8.50
CA LEU A 7 -20.89 42.94 -8.12
C LEU A 7 -19.65 42.66 -7.25
N ALA A 8 -19.87 42.47 -5.94
CA ALA A 8 -18.80 42.12 -5.01
C ALA A 8 -18.36 40.67 -5.26
N LEU A 9 -17.13 40.50 -5.73
CA LEU A 9 -16.48 39.19 -5.87
C LEU A 9 -16.05 38.72 -4.48
N PHE A 10 -16.78 37.77 -3.90
CA PHE A 10 -16.37 37.12 -2.66
C PHE A 10 -15.29 36.08 -2.97
N PRO A 11 -14.10 36.15 -2.36
CA PRO A 11 -13.11 35.09 -2.51
C PRO A 11 -13.65 33.82 -1.86
N LEU A 12 -13.81 32.75 -2.65
CA LEU A 12 -14.01 31.41 -2.15
C LEU A 12 -12.72 31.00 -1.43
N VAL A 13 -12.73 31.13 -0.11
CA VAL A 13 -11.73 30.48 0.75
C VAL A 13 -12.00 28.98 0.63
N SER A 14 -11.20 28.30 -0.19
CA SER A 14 -11.13 26.84 -0.21
C SER A 14 -10.60 26.39 1.14
N CYS A 15 -11.50 25.87 1.98
CA CYS A 15 -11.13 25.26 3.25
C CYS A 15 -10.43 23.93 2.92
N GLU A 16 -9.10 23.88 2.96
CA GLU A 16 -8.42 22.60 3.14
C GLU A 16 -8.78 22.12 4.54
N ALA A 17 -9.73 21.18 4.62
CA ALA A 17 -10.01 20.50 5.87
C ALA A 17 -8.74 19.76 6.29
N SER A 18 -8.13 20.19 7.39
CA SER A 18 -7.10 19.43 8.08
C SER A 18 -7.69 18.07 8.44
N MET A 19 -7.14 17.00 7.87
CA MET A 19 -7.50 15.60 8.17
C MET A 19 -6.97 15.16 9.55
N GLU A 20 -7.11 16.01 10.55
CA GLU A 20 -6.68 15.81 11.95
C GLU A 20 -7.86 15.37 12.83
N GLY A 21 -8.81 14.62 12.26
CA GLY A 21 -9.84 13.94 13.03
C GLY A 21 -9.32 12.68 13.72
N PRO A 22 -10.02 12.16 14.73
CA PRO A 22 -9.72 10.84 15.28
C PRO A 22 -9.78 9.78 14.15
N ILE A 23 -8.76 8.92 14.08
CA ILE A 23 -8.71 7.80 13.15
C ILE A 23 -9.65 6.70 13.66
N ASP A 24 -10.55 6.23 12.79
CA ASP A 24 -11.36 5.05 13.07
C ASP A 24 -10.45 3.82 13.05
N PRO A 25 -10.40 3.01 14.13
CA PRO A 25 -9.60 1.78 14.15
C PRO A 25 -10.06 0.72 13.13
N GLY A 26 -11.29 0.84 12.58
CA GLY A 26 -11.90 -0.18 11.76
C GLY A 26 -12.48 -1.33 12.58
N ALA A 27 -13.10 -2.29 11.88
CA ALA A 27 -13.78 -3.44 12.49
C ALA A 27 -13.23 -4.79 12.00
N ASP A 28 -12.04 -4.78 11.39
CA ASP A 28 -11.36 -6.01 10.95
C ASP A 28 -10.90 -6.84 12.16
N PRO A 29 -11.04 -8.18 12.12
CA PRO A 29 -10.67 -9.03 13.26
C PRO A 29 -9.17 -9.17 13.47
N ASN A 30 -8.35 -8.93 12.43
CA ASN A 30 -6.92 -9.18 12.43
C ASN A 30 -6.11 -7.89 12.63
N PHE A 31 -6.62 -6.77 12.09
CA PHE A 31 -5.88 -5.51 12.02
C PHE A 31 -6.65 -4.32 12.58
N THR A 32 -5.89 -3.38 13.12
CA THR A 32 -6.40 -2.09 13.60
C THR A 32 -5.68 -0.96 12.86
N ILE A 33 -6.45 0.00 12.37
CA ILE A 33 -5.91 1.21 11.76
C ILE A 33 -5.49 2.17 12.89
N VAL A 34 -4.28 2.69 12.80
CA VAL A 34 -3.73 3.61 13.80
C VAL A 34 -3.20 4.89 13.15
N ALA A 35 -3.33 6.01 13.86
CA ALA A 35 -2.65 7.24 13.48
C ALA A 35 -1.12 7.06 13.57
N HIS A 36 -0.36 7.79 12.75
CA HIS A 36 1.10 7.80 12.83
C HIS A 36 1.66 9.20 12.53
N SER A 37 2.96 9.36 12.81
CA SER A 37 3.75 10.54 12.43
C SER A 37 5.14 10.15 11.91
N ASP A 38 5.24 8.93 11.39
CA ASP A 38 6.51 8.31 11.00
C ASP A 38 7.26 9.14 9.94
N PRO A 39 8.57 9.42 10.16
CA PRO A 39 9.39 10.16 9.21
C PRO A 39 9.40 9.50 7.82
N GLY A 40 9.30 10.32 6.77
CA GLY A 40 9.24 9.85 5.38
C GLY A 40 7.83 9.50 4.87
N PHE A 41 6.86 9.40 5.79
CA PHE A 41 5.46 9.08 5.45
C PHE A 41 4.48 10.17 5.93
N THR A 42 4.97 11.36 6.30
CA THR A 42 4.13 12.42 6.91
C THR A 42 3.03 12.99 6.00
N SER A 43 3.00 12.63 4.72
CA SER A 43 1.90 12.95 3.81
C SER A 43 0.70 12.01 3.96
N THR A 44 0.86 10.87 4.64
CA THR A 44 -0.21 9.96 5.06
C THR A 44 -0.60 10.24 6.51
N ASN A 45 -1.80 9.83 6.93
CA ASN A 45 -2.31 10.12 8.28
C ASN A 45 -2.49 8.88 9.16
N ARG A 46 -2.55 7.69 8.55
CA ARG A 46 -2.81 6.43 9.26
C ARG A 46 -2.10 5.26 8.59
N LYS A 47 -1.94 4.18 9.34
CA LYS A 47 -1.30 2.95 8.87
C LYS A 47 -1.92 1.72 9.53
N VAL A 48 -1.62 0.57 8.93
CA VAL A 48 -1.74 -0.75 9.56
C VAL A 48 -0.35 -1.39 9.58
N GLU A 49 -0.02 -2.12 10.63
CA GLU A 49 1.23 -2.88 10.72
C GLU A 49 0.97 -4.37 10.49
N VAL A 50 1.73 -4.99 9.60
CA VAL A 50 1.68 -6.43 9.30
C VAL A 50 3.05 -7.04 9.58
N PHE A 51 3.18 -7.73 10.72
CA PHE A 51 4.44 -8.37 11.14
C PHE A 51 5.66 -7.43 11.11
N GLY A 52 5.52 -6.15 11.43
CA GLY A 52 6.59 -5.15 11.33
C GLY A 52 6.76 -4.49 9.97
N VAL A 53 5.96 -4.85 8.96
CA VAL A 53 5.90 -4.17 7.65
C VAL A 53 4.68 -3.22 7.63
N PRO A 54 4.88 -1.89 7.63
CA PRO A 54 3.78 -0.95 7.65
C PRO A 54 3.15 -0.74 6.25
N ILE A 55 1.82 -0.58 6.25
CA ILE A 55 1.04 -0.09 5.11
C ILE A 55 0.45 1.26 5.49
N TYR A 56 0.94 2.32 4.85
CA TYR A 56 0.50 3.69 5.08
C TYR A 56 -0.64 4.07 4.14
N ALA A 57 -1.51 5.00 4.53
CA ALA A 57 -2.60 5.46 3.68
C ALA A 57 -2.81 6.97 3.75
N TYR A 58 -2.92 7.59 2.58
CA TYR A 58 -3.47 8.94 2.47
C TYR A 58 -4.89 8.99 3.04
N ALA A 59 -5.29 10.15 3.57
CA ALA A 59 -6.55 10.32 4.29
C ALA A 59 -7.79 9.96 3.43
N GLU A 60 -7.69 10.10 2.12
CA GLU A 60 -8.78 9.85 1.17
C GLU A 60 -8.91 8.38 0.73
N VAL A 61 -7.97 7.52 1.10
CA VAL A 61 -8.08 6.07 0.87
C VAL A 61 -9.22 5.52 1.73
N GLU A 62 -10.01 4.59 1.22
CA GLU A 62 -11.07 3.95 2.01
C GLU A 62 -10.48 2.91 2.98
N ASP A 63 -10.93 2.90 4.23
CA ASP A 63 -10.41 2.00 5.29
C ASP A 63 -10.55 0.51 4.95
N GLU A 64 -11.64 0.12 4.29
CA GLU A 64 -11.83 -1.25 3.79
C GLU A 64 -10.69 -1.69 2.89
N LYS A 65 -10.16 -0.79 2.04
CA LYS A 65 -9.08 -1.12 1.12
C LYS A 65 -7.73 -1.19 1.81
N LEU A 66 -7.50 -0.33 2.81
CA LEU A 66 -6.32 -0.42 3.66
C LEU A 66 -6.27 -1.75 4.42
N LEU A 67 -7.39 -2.14 5.02
CA LEU A 67 -7.52 -3.41 5.74
C LEU A 67 -7.43 -4.61 4.78
N HIS A 68 -7.99 -4.50 3.58
CA HIS A 68 -7.84 -5.51 2.52
C HIS A 68 -6.38 -5.72 2.14
N ALA A 69 -5.62 -4.63 1.92
CA ALA A 69 -4.19 -4.71 1.64
C ALA A 69 -3.41 -5.35 2.80
N ALA A 70 -3.75 -5.00 4.05
CA ALA A 70 -3.13 -5.62 5.22
C ALA A 70 -3.38 -7.13 5.30
N ASN A 71 -4.61 -7.57 5.07
CA ASN A 71 -4.95 -8.99 5.04
C ASN A 71 -4.24 -9.73 3.90
N ILE A 72 -4.13 -9.17 2.69
CA ILE A 72 -3.36 -9.79 1.60
C ILE A 72 -1.88 -9.93 1.98
N MET A 73 -1.28 -8.90 2.56
CA MET A 73 0.12 -8.96 3.00
C MET A 73 0.32 -10.02 4.09
N ALA A 74 -0.62 -10.16 5.02
CA ALA A 74 -0.60 -11.18 6.04
C ALA A 74 -0.63 -12.58 5.42
N GLN A 75 -1.52 -12.81 4.47
CA GLN A 75 -1.65 -14.09 3.75
C GLN A 75 -0.40 -14.47 2.94
N TYR A 76 0.34 -13.48 2.41
CA TYR A 76 1.62 -13.76 1.77
C TYR A 76 2.74 -14.14 2.74
N LEU A 77 2.67 -13.69 3.99
CA LEU A 77 3.71 -13.90 4.99
C LEU A 77 3.42 -15.10 5.91
N ASP A 78 2.16 -15.30 6.26
CA ASP A 78 1.60 -16.39 7.06
C ASP A 78 0.44 -17.01 6.27
N ASN A 79 0.79 -17.91 5.36
CA ASN A 79 -0.17 -18.53 4.43
C ASN A 79 -0.94 -19.68 5.09
N ASN A 80 -0.52 -20.14 6.27
CA ASN A 80 -1.21 -21.18 7.02
C ASN A 80 -2.16 -20.62 8.11
N GLU A 81 -2.11 -19.30 8.34
CA GLU A 81 -2.92 -18.53 9.27
C GLU A 81 -2.78 -18.96 10.74
N ASP A 82 -1.63 -19.49 11.15
CA ASP A 82 -1.35 -19.87 12.53
C ASP A 82 -0.85 -18.71 13.41
N GLY A 83 -0.70 -17.53 12.82
CA GLY A 83 -0.22 -16.32 13.46
C GLY A 83 1.30 -16.17 13.46
N ALA A 84 2.03 -17.10 12.84
CA ALA A 84 3.48 -17.05 12.69
C ALA A 84 3.89 -16.96 11.21
N VAL A 85 4.81 -16.05 10.90
CA VAL A 85 5.34 -15.91 9.54
C VAL A 85 6.09 -17.18 9.10
N ASP A 86 5.71 -17.73 7.96
CA ASP A 86 6.21 -19.01 7.43
C ASP A 86 7.70 -18.96 7.07
N ASN A 87 8.19 -17.78 6.67
CA ASN A 87 9.60 -17.58 6.29
C ASN A 87 10.24 -16.45 7.10
N ALA A 88 10.87 -16.81 8.22
CA ALA A 88 11.55 -15.86 9.09
C ALA A 88 12.71 -15.10 8.42
N LEU A 89 13.39 -15.71 7.43
CA LEU A 89 14.48 -15.04 6.69
C LEU A 89 13.92 -13.95 5.77
N LEU A 90 12.81 -14.23 5.08
CA LEU A 90 12.06 -13.25 4.30
C LEU A 90 11.62 -12.08 5.18
N LEU A 91 11.02 -12.35 6.34
CA LEU A 91 10.59 -11.30 7.27
C LEU A 91 11.75 -10.43 7.72
N SER A 92 12.86 -11.06 8.11
CA SER A 92 14.07 -10.34 8.52
C SER A 92 14.59 -9.43 7.41
N ALA A 93 14.57 -9.90 6.16
CA ALA A 93 14.96 -9.09 5.01
C ALA A 93 14.03 -7.88 4.82
N LEU A 94 12.70 -8.08 4.84
CA LEU A 94 11.71 -7.01 4.72
C LEU A 94 11.90 -5.93 5.78
N VAL A 95 12.00 -6.32 7.05
CA VAL A 95 12.21 -5.40 8.17
C VAL A 95 13.56 -4.67 8.05
N SER A 96 14.64 -5.39 7.71
CA SER A 96 15.97 -4.78 7.57
C SER A 96 16.08 -3.77 6.44
N ASN A 97 15.27 -3.94 5.40
CA ASN A 97 15.19 -3.02 4.27
C ASN A 97 14.22 -1.86 4.49
N ASN A 98 13.57 -1.76 5.67
CA ASN A 98 12.48 -0.83 5.93
C ASN A 98 11.38 -0.92 4.86
N ALA A 99 11.06 -2.14 4.44
CA ALA A 99 10.01 -2.38 3.44
C ALA A 99 8.69 -1.77 3.93
N ALA A 100 7.97 -1.11 3.04
CA ALA A 100 6.68 -0.50 3.32
C ALA A 100 5.85 -0.43 2.03
N LEU A 101 4.53 -0.36 2.21
CA LEU A 101 3.57 -0.01 1.17
C LEU A 101 2.94 1.34 1.54
N TYR A 102 2.59 2.17 0.57
CA TYR A 102 1.68 3.28 0.81
C TYR A 102 0.54 3.31 -0.22
N MET A 103 -0.66 3.60 0.26
CA MET A 103 -1.86 3.68 -0.55
C MET A 103 -2.23 5.12 -0.81
N TRP A 104 -2.60 5.41 -2.05
CA TRP A 104 -3.00 6.74 -2.51
C TRP A 104 -4.37 6.72 -3.19
N LYS A 105 -5.06 7.86 -3.24
CA LYS A 105 -6.37 8.00 -3.89
C LYS A 105 -6.31 8.81 -5.18
N ARG A 106 -5.40 9.78 -5.24
CA ARG A 106 -5.23 10.67 -6.39
C ARG A 106 -3.92 10.34 -7.10
N GLU A 107 -3.93 10.26 -8.43
CA GLU A 107 -2.71 10.00 -9.22
C GLU A 107 -1.58 11.01 -8.92
N SER A 108 -1.90 12.24 -8.52
CA SER A 108 -0.88 13.23 -8.10
C SER A 108 -0.11 12.86 -6.82
N GLN A 109 -0.57 11.86 -6.07
CA GLN A 109 0.10 11.29 -4.89
C GLN A 109 0.98 10.09 -5.27
N GLN A 110 0.84 9.54 -6.48
CA GLN A 110 1.62 8.40 -6.93
C GLN A 110 3.11 8.77 -7.06
N GLY A 111 4.00 7.85 -6.66
CA GLY A 111 5.45 8.06 -6.64
C GLY A 111 5.95 9.14 -5.67
N SER A 112 5.09 9.66 -4.78
CA SER A 112 5.47 10.77 -3.87
C SER A 112 6.24 10.31 -2.63
N ILE A 113 6.15 9.03 -2.28
CA ILE A 113 6.82 8.41 -1.14
C ILE A 113 7.79 7.34 -1.68
N HIS A 114 8.98 7.25 -1.08
CA HIS A 114 9.97 6.23 -1.45
C HIS A 114 9.64 4.86 -0.83
N ALA A 115 8.56 4.25 -1.31
CA ALA A 115 8.07 2.93 -0.95
C ALA A 115 7.24 2.38 -2.13
N GLN A 116 6.82 1.12 -2.07
CA GLN A 116 5.87 0.58 -3.07
C GLN A 116 4.54 1.31 -2.94
N ASP A 117 3.94 1.69 -4.07
CA ASP A 117 2.65 2.39 -4.10
C ASP A 117 1.50 1.46 -4.51
N LEU A 118 0.30 1.76 -4.02
CA LEU A 118 -0.93 1.05 -4.41
C LEU A 118 -2.09 2.04 -4.53
N GLY A 119 -2.68 2.11 -5.73
CA GLY A 119 -3.87 2.91 -5.97
C GLY A 119 -5.09 2.34 -5.24
N ALA A 120 -5.81 3.20 -4.51
CA ALA A 120 -7.04 2.78 -3.83
C ALA A 120 -8.07 2.24 -4.83
N ASP A 121 -8.25 2.88 -6.00
CA ASP A 121 -9.25 2.41 -6.99
C ASP A 121 -8.79 1.19 -7.80
N GLU A 122 -7.55 0.76 -7.60
CA GLU A 122 -6.97 -0.48 -8.09
C GLU A 122 -7.08 -1.65 -7.10
N SER A 123 -7.39 -1.34 -5.84
CA SER A 123 -7.70 -2.31 -4.80
C SER A 123 -9.19 -2.66 -4.86
N VAL A 124 -9.51 -3.90 -5.25
CA VAL A 124 -10.88 -4.36 -5.55
C VAL A 124 -11.24 -5.57 -4.68
N PRO A 125 -11.54 -5.40 -3.37
CA PRO A 125 -11.92 -6.51 -2.49
C PRO A 125 -13.07 -7.38 -3.05
N ALA A 126 -14.04 -6.76 -3.72
CA ALA A 126 -15.17 -7.45 -4.35
C ALA A 126 -14.77 -8.43 -5.45
N TRP A 127 -13.57 -8.31 -6.06
CA TRP A 127 -13.08 -9.23 -7.08
C TRP A 127 -12.96 -10.67 -6.55
N HIS A 128 -12.71 -10.84 -5.24
CA HIS A 128 -12.58 -12.15 -4.59
C HIS A 128 -13.93 -12.86 -4.40
N THR A 129 -15.05 -12.11 -4.40
CA THR A 129 -16.39 -12.65 -4.15
C THR A 129 -17.31 -12.59 -5.36
N ASN A 130 -16.97 -11.81 -6.40
CA ASN A 130 -17.77 -11.63 -7.62
C ASN A 130 -17.48 -12.65 -8.73
N GLY A 131 -16.86 -13.79 -8.39
CA GLY A 131 -16.42 -14.79 -9.37
C GLY A 131 -15.19 -14.36 -10.18
N LYS A 132 -14.38 -13.41 -9.67
CA LYS A 132 -13.13 -12.91 -10.30
C LYS A 132 -13.36 -12.27 -11.67
N THR A 133 -14.44 -11.51 -11.80
CA THR A 133 -14.82 -10.84 -13.05
C THR A 133 -14.63 -9.32 -12.93
N GLY A 134 -14.44 -8.65 -14.08
CA GLY A 134 -14.21 -7.20 -14.12
C GLY A 134 -12.74 -6.81 -13.92
N ARG A 135 -12.51 -5.65 -13.30
CA ARG A 135 -11.15 -5.15 -13.01
C ARG A 135 -10.47 -6.09 -12.01
N PHE A 136 -9.25 -6.51 -12.34
CA PHE A 136 -8.39 -7.28 -11.44
C PHE A 136 -8.06 -6.46 -10.18
N ASP A 137 -7.92 -7.16 -9.05
CA ASP A 137 -7.48 -6.55 -7.80
C ASP A 137 -5.96 -6.42 -7.78
N ALA A 138 -5.45 -5.23 -8.11
CA ALA A 138 -4.01 -4.98 -8.22
C ALA A 138 -3.31 -5.05 -6.85
N ALA A 139 -4.04 -5.01 -5.73
CA ALA A 139 -3.45 -5.18 -4.41
C ALA A 139 -2.62 -6.49 -4.30
N LEU A 140 -3.05 -7.56 -4.99
CA LEU A 140 -2.28 -8.80 -5.08
C LEU A 140 -0.89 -8.59 -5.69
N GLU A 141 -0.80 -7.81 -6.78
CA GLU A 141 0.47 -7.55 -7.47
C GLU A 141 1.34 -6.56 -6.71
N GLU A 142 0.79 -5.44 -6.25
CA GLU A 142 1.58 -4.40 -5.59
C GLU A 142 2.15 -4.87 -4.25
N ILE A 143 1.39 -5.67 -3.50
CA ILE A 143 1.92 -6.29 -2.28
C ILE A 143 2.98 -7.35 -2.64
N TRP A 144 2.77 -8.11 -3.72
CA TRP A 144 3.77 -9.06 -4.20
C TRP A 144 5.09 -8.40 -4.58
N HIS A 145 5.07 -7.18 -5.14
CA HIS A 145 6.28 -6.39 -5.38
C HIS A 145 7.03 -6.09 -4.08
N VAL A 146 6.35 -5.74 -2.97
CA VAL A 146 7.01 -5.57 -1.66
C VAL A 146 7.71 -6.86 -1.23
N ILE A 147 6.98 -7.98 -1.26
CA ILE A 147 7.48 -9.29 -0.81
C ILE A 147 8.68 -9.77 -1.64
N THR A 148 8.64 -9.56 -2.96
CA THR A 148 9.70 -10.02 -3.86
C THR A 148 10.88 -9.08 -3.91
N HIS A 149 10.64 -7.80 -4.23
CA HIS A 149 11.68 -6.80 -4.44
C HIS A 149 12.43 -6.48 -3.14
N SER A 150 11.69 -6.20 -2.07
CA SER A 150 12.29 -5.81 -0.78
C SER A 150 12.59 -7.01 0.12
N GLY A 151 11.88 -8.13 -0.06
CA GLY A 151 12.06 -9.34 0.73
C GLY A 151 12.96 -10.38 0.06
N PHE A 152 12.40 -11.16 -0.86
CA PHE A 152 13.09 -12.31 -1.46
C PHE A 152 14.40 -11.95 -2.17
N SER A 153 14.46 -10.82 -2.85
CA SER A 153 15.69 -10.34 -3.53
C SER A 153 16.85 -10.15 -2.54
N THR A 154 16.55 -9.80 -1.30
CA THR A 154 17.56 -9.62 -0.23
C THR A 154 17.79 -10.91 0.57
N ALA A 155 16.73 -11.67 0.86
CA ALA A 155 16.82 -12.93 1.58
C ALA A 155 17.57 -14.02 0.80
N TYR A 156 17.42 -14.04 -0.53
CA TYR A 156 18.00 -15.05 -1.43
C TYR A 156 18.70 -14.41 -2.64
N PRO A 157 19.78 -13.65 -2.43
CA PRO A 157 20.33 -12.75 -3.44
C PRO A 157 20.92 -13.45 -4.68
N SER A 158 21.35 -14.72 -4.56
CA SER A 158 21.83 -15.52 -5.69
C SER A 158 20.70 -16.17 -6.50
N THR A 159 19.51 -16.27 -5.92
CA THR A 159 18.43 -17.12 -6.45
C THR A 159 17.23 -16.28 -6.90
N LEU A 160 16.72 -15.40 -6.04
CA LEU A 160 15.45 -14.68 -6.24
C LEU A 160 15.63 -13.16 -6.41
N SER A 161 16.86 -12.67 -6.48
CA SER A 161 17.10 -11.27 -6.82
C SER A 161 16.90 -11.01 -8.31
N GLU A 162 16.45 -9.81 -8.66
CA GLU A 162 16.24 -9.36 -10.04
C GLU A 162 17.55 -9.01 -10.78
N LYS A 163 18.70 -9.18 -10.13
CA LYS A 163 20.03 -8.95 -10.74
C LYS A 163 20.34 -10.01 -11.79
N SER A 164 20.94 -9.58 -12.90
CA SER A 164 21.44 -10.48 -13.95
C SER A 164 22.42 -11.52 -13.37
N GLY A 165 22.29 -12.76 -13.84
CA GLY A 165 23.11 -13.90 -13.41
C GLY A 165 22.54 -14.69 -12.24
N THR A 166 21.45 -14.26 -11.63
CA THR A 166 20.74 -15.04 -10.60
C THR A 166 19.97 -16.21 -11.21
N ALA A 167 19.59 -17.19 -10.38
CA ALA A 167 18.77 -18.31 -10.85
C ALA A 167 17.45 -17.83 -11.50
N LEU A 168 16.80 -16.82 -10.89
CA LEU A 168 15.58 -16.19 -11.41
C LEU A 168 15.81 -15.57 -12.78
N THR A 169 16.77 -14.65 -12.92
CA THR A 169 16.96 -13.95 -14.20
C THR A 169 17.42 -14.91 -15.31
N ASN A 170 18.26 -15.90 -14.98
CA ASN A 170 18.69 -16.90 -15.96
C ASN A 170 17.51 -17.76 -16.43
N ALA A 171 16.59 -18.12 -15.52
CA ALA A 171 15.38 -18.84 -15.89
C ALA A 171 14.43 -17.98 -16.74
N MET A 172 14.30 -16.68 -16.42
CA MET A 172 13.51 -15.74 -17.21
C MET A 172 14.10 -15.50 -18.61
N ASP A 173 15.43 -15.45 -18.72
CA ASP A 173 16.15 -15.34 -20.00
C ASP A 173 15.98 -16.61 -20.84
N LEU A 174 16.02 -17.79 -20.23
CA LEU A 174 15.72 -19.03 -20.94
C LEU A 174 14.25 -19.08 -21.43
N ALA A 175 13.32 -18.59 -20.62
CA ALA A 175 11.89 -18.62 -20.93
C ALA A 175 11.48 -17.66 -22.06
N ARG A 176 12.20 -16.54 -22.27
CA ARG A 176 11.91 -15.56 -23.31
C ARG A 176 12.50 -15.89 -24.69
N GLY A 177 13.37 -16.90 -24.77
CA GLY A 177 14.09 -17.33 -25.99
C GLY A 177 15.26 -16.43 -26.37
#